data_AF-A0A1P8XLC6-F1
#
_entry.id   AF-A0A1P8XLC6-F1
#
_cell.length_a   1.000
_cell.length_b   1.000
_cell.length_c   1.000
_cell.angle_alpha   90.00
_cell.angle_beta   90.00
_cell.angle_gamma   90.00
#
_symmetry.space_group_name_H-M   'P 1'
#
loop_
_entity.id
_entity.type
_entity.pdbx_description
1 polymer ?
#
loop_
_entity_poly.entity_id
_entity_poly.type
_entity_poly.pdbx_seq_one_letter_code
_entity_poly.pdbx_strand_id
1 'polypeptide(L)'
;MEPARELPVLTDEEKARWQALRSDIREMAPRIRRAEATDEEIQAAFGRLATLDIDNYTLMNALHIPADAGEAYSAGLERILRRIPDGWGRWISHERGWYRLIIECDRRLSKVDPNYVVFRVREKFGSLGYYCAPSIEETYEVRKQFQDAIFLAQRGSTNTCEHCGRNGVLYQRNDWVKRLCEICGDDLGFTRCQRA
;
A
#
# COMPACT_ATOMS: atom_id res chain seq x y z
N MET A 1 26.19 13.94 -5.24
CA MET A 1 24.72 13.96 -5.10
C MET A 1 24.18 13.81 -6.49
N GLU A 2 23.78 12.59 -6.89
CA GLU A 2 23.10 12.43 -8.18
C GLU A 2 21.83 13.29 -8.17
N PRO A 3 21.51 13.96 -9.28
CA PRO A 3 20.29 14.75 -9.37
C PRO A 3 19.08 13.87 -9.07
N ALA A 4 18.10 14.41 -8.36
CA ALA A 4 16.85 13.70 -8.09
C ALA A 4 16.26 13.25 -9.43
N ARG A 5 16.13 11.93 -9.59
CA ARG A 5 15.60 11.35 -10.82
C ARG A 5 14.19 11.89 -11.07
N GLU A 6 14.00 12.46 -12.25
CA GLU A 6 12.68 12.90 -12.71
C GLU A 6 11.81 11.65 -12.96
N LEU A 7 10.70 11.55 -12.24
CA LEU A 7 9.77 10.42 -12.35
C LEU A 7 8.60 10.82 -13.25
N PRO A 8 7.99 9.88 -13.99
CA PRO A 8 6.77 10.15 -14.74
C PRO A 8 5.68 10.68 -13.79
N VAL A 9 4.95 11.70 -14.22
CA VAL A 9 3.87 12.30 -13.43
C VAL A 9 2.57 12.11 -14.18
N LEU A 10 1.59 11.49 -13.52
CA LEU A 10 0.22 11.46 -14.00
C LEU A 10 -0.43 12.82 -13.77
N THR A 11 -1.17 13.30 -14.78
CA THR A 11 -2.08 14.43 -14.65
C THR A 11 -3.14 14.13 -13.59
N ASP A 12 -3.78 15.17 -13.05
CA ASP A 12 -4.80 14.97 -12.02
C ASP A 12 -6.03 14.21 -12.56
N GLU A 13 -6.33 14.38 -13.85
CA GLU A 13 -7.36 13.61 -14.54
C GLU A 13 -6.98 12.13 -14.66
N GLU A 14 -5.75 11.81 -15.07
CA GLU A 14 -5.26 10.42 -15.13
C GLU A 14 -5.23 9.76 -13.75
N LYS A 15 -4.79 10.49 -12.71
CA LYS A 15 -4.82 10.01 -11.33
C LYS A 15 -6.25 9.67 -10.90
N ALA A 16 -7.21 10.56 -11.17
CA ALA A 16 -8.61 10.36 -10.82
C ALA A 16 -9.21 9.15 -11.57
N ARG A 17 -8.95 9.04 -12.88
CA ARG A 17 -9.39 7.89 -13.69
C ARG A 17 -8.80 6.57 -13.19
N TRP A 18 -7.50 6.54 -12.88
CA TRP A 18 -6.83 5.36 -12.32
C TRP A 18 -7.39 4.96 -10.95
N GLN A 19 -7.62 5.94 -10.06
CA GLN A 19 -8.19 5.68 -8.74
C GLN A 19 -9.61 5.11 -8.84
N ALA A 20 -10.45 5.67 -9.73
CA ALA A 20 -11.80 5.18 -9.98
C ALA A 20 -11.77 3.73 -10.49
N LEU A 21 -10.98 3.46 -11.53
CA LEU A 21 -10.84 2.10 -12.06
C LEU A 21 -10.36 1.11 -10.99
N ARG A 22 -9.35 1.48 -10.20
CA ARG A 22 -8.82 0.63 -9.14
C ARG A 22 -9.87 0.33 -8.08
N SER A 23 -10.74 1.29 -7.76
CA SER A 23 -11.88 1.08 -6.85
C SER A 23 -12.86 0.06 -7.43
N ASP A 24 -13.27 0.24 -8.68
CA ASP A 24 -14.20 -0.65 -9.38
C ASP A 24 -13.68 -2.09 -9.44
N ILE A 25 -12.41 -2.26 -9.82
CA ILE A 25 -11.77 -3.59 -9.87
C ILE A 25 -11.76 -4.22 -8.46
N ARG A 26 -11.49 -3.43 -7.42
CA ARG A 26 -11.46 -3.93 -6.03
C ARG A 26 -12.83 -4.42 -5.57
N GLU A 27 -13.90 -3.72 -5.94
CA GLU A 27 -15.29 -4.08 -5.60
C GLU A 27 -15.79 -5.27 -6.42
N MET A 28 -15.40 -5.35 -7.69
CA MET A 28 -15.83 -6.41 -8.61
C MET A 28 -15.06 -7.73 -8.40
N ALA A 29 -13.79 -7.68 -8.00
CA ALA A 29 -12.93 -8.87 -7.91
C ALA A 29 -13.49 -10.04 -7.07
N PRO A 30 -14.13 -9.83 -5.89
CA PRO A 30 -14.77 -10.91 -5.15
C PRO A 30 -15.93 -11.57 -5.92
N ARG A 31 -16.71 -10.79 -6.67
CA ARG A 31 -17.86 -11.28 -7.45
C ARG A 31 -17.38 -12.11 -8.64
N ILE A 32 -16.33 -11.65 -9.34
CA ILE A 32 -15.70 -12.45 -10.42
C ILE A 32 -15.19 -13.79 -9.88
N ARG A 33 -14.47 -13.78 -8.74
CA ARG A 33 -13.95 -15.03 -8.16
C ARG A 33 -15.04 -16.03 -7.77
N ARG A 34 -16.25 -15.54 -7.48
CA ARG A 34 -17.42 -16.35 -7.13
C ARG A 34 -18.34 -16.66 -8.31
N ALA A 35 -18.00 -16.20 -9.52
CA ALA A 35 -18.86 -16.26 -10.69
C ALA A 35 -20.23 -15.56 -10.49
N GLU A 36 -20.25 -14.47 -9.71
CA GLU A 36 -21.42 -13.62 -9.40
C GLU A 36 -21.43 -12.29 -10.17
N ALA A 37 -20.41 -12.03 -10.99
CA ALA A 37 -20.34 -10.86 -11.87
C ALA A 37 -20.99 -11.20 -13.21
N THR A 38 -21.85 -10.31 -13.73
CA THR A 38 -22.46 -10.49 -15.04
C THR A 38 -21.47 -10.15 -16.15
N ASP A 39 -21.72 -10.68 -17.35
CA ASP A 39 -20.91 -10.35 -18.53
C ASP A 39 -20.92 -8.85 -18.83
N GLU A 40 -22.06 -8.17 -18.64
CA GLU A 40 -22.19 -6.72 -18.81
C GLU A 40 -21.31 -5.94 -17.81
N GLU A 41 -21.26 -6.35 -16.55
CA GLU A 41 -20.41 -5.73 -15.53
C GLU A 41 -18.92 -5.92 -15.85
N ILE A 42 -18.54 -7.11 -16.30
CA ILE A 42 -17.19 -7.44 -16.73
C ILE A 42 -16.80 -6.59 -17.94
N GLN A 43 -17.66 -6.53 -18.98
CA GLN A 43 -17.43 -5.72 -20.18
C GLN A 43 -17.33 -4.22 -19.85
N ALA A 44 -18.17 -3.71 -18.95
CA ALA A 44 -18.10 -2.32 -18.53
C ALA A 44 -16.77 -1.99 -17.82
N ALA A 45 -16.27 -2.88 -16.97
CA ALA A 45 -14.98 -2.71 -16.30
C ALA A 45 -13.80 -2.78 -17.29
N PHE A 46 -13.82 -3.71 -18.25
CA PHE A 46 -12.84 -3.78 -19.32
C PHE A 46 -12.90 -2.57 -20.26
N GLY A 47 -14.09 -2.05 -20.55
CA GLY A 47 -14.27 -0.81 -21.30
C GLY A 47 -13.58 0.37 -20.61
N ARG A 48 -13.75 0.53 -19.30
CA ARG A 48 -13.05 1.57 -18.52
C ARG A 48 -11.53 1.37 -18.52
N LEU A 49 -11.05 0.14 -18.40
CA LEU A 49 -9.63 -0.19 -18.53
C LEU A 49 -9.07 0.21 -19.91
N ALA A 50 -9.83 -0.06 -20.98
CA ALA A 50 -9.43 0.28 -22.35
C ALA A 50 -9.42 1.79 -22.65
N THR A 51 -10.15 2.60 -21.86
CA THR A 51 -10.11 4.07 -21.97
C THR A 51 -8.95 4.72 -21.23
N LEU A 52 -8.19 3.98 -20.41
CA LEU A 52 -6.96 4.50 -19.83
C LEU A 52 -5.88 4.52 -20.91
N ASP A 53 -5.75 5.64 -21.59
CA ASP A 53 -4.64 5.92 -22.52
C ASP A 53 -3.35 6.27 -21.74
N ILE A 54 -3.00 5.45 -20.75
CA ILE A 54 -1.77 5.57 -19.96
C ILE A 54 -0.94 4.33 -20.28
N ASP A 55 0.27 4.52 -20.81
CA ASP A 55 1.15 3.40 -21.06
C ASP A 55 1.59 2.73 -19.75
N ASN A 56 1.84 1.41 -19.81
CA ASN A 56 2.15 0.61 -18.62
C ASN A 56 3.41 1.11 -17.90
N TYR A 57 4.43 1.58 -18.64
CA TYR A 57 5.66 2.08 -18.03
C TYR A 57 5.39 3.33 -17.20
N THR A 58 4.67 4.31 -17.75
CA THR A 58 4.26 5.52 -17.03
C THR A 58 3.41 5.17 -15.81
N LEU A 59 2.42 4.29 -15.98
CA LEU A 59 1.54 3.87 -14.89
C LEU A 59 2.32 3.21 -13.73
N MET A 60 3.25 2.29 -14.02
CA MET A 60 4.02 1.60 -12.97
C MET A 60 5.01 2.53 -12.25
N ASN A 61 5.56 3.50 -12.97
CA ASN A 61 6.65 4.33 -12.49
C ASN A 61 6.21 5.66 -11.89
N ALA A 62 4.97 6.10 -12.13
CA ALA A 62 4.41 7.27 -11.48
C ALA A 62 4.18 7.04 -9.98
N LEU A 63 4.22 8.13 -9.20
CA LEU A 63 4.01 8.08 -7.75
C LEU A 63 2.51 7.99 -7.43
N HIS A 64 2.06 6.84 -6.92
CA HIS A 64 0.68 6.63 -6.49
C HIS A 64 0.53 6.88 -4.99
N ILE A 65 0.53 8.17 -4.62
CA ILE A 65 0.24 8.59 -3.23
C ILE A 65 -1.25 8.33 -2.96
N PRO A 66 -1.62 7.63 -1.87
CA PRO A 66 -3.01 7.43 -1.51
C PRO A 66 -3.75 8.74 -1.24
N ALA A 67 -4.99 8.85 -1.72
CA ALA A 67 -5.80 10.06 -1.57
C ALA A 67 -6.11 10.40 -0.10
N ASP A 68 -6.24 9.39 0.76
CA ASP A 68 -6.49 9.52 2.20
C ASP A 68 -5.21 9.81 3.02
N ALA A 69 -4.05 9.99 2.37
CA ALA A 69 -2.82 10.40 3.04
C ALA A 69 -2.95 11.82 3.63
N GLY A 70 -3.62 12.73 2.91
CA GLY A 70 -3.67 14.15 3.26
C GLY A 70 -2.29 14.79 3.44
N GLU A 71 -2.26 16.05 3.85
CA GLU A 71 -0.99 16.79 4.03
C GLU A 71 -0.06 16.15 5.07
N ALA A 72 -0.64 15.49 6.08
CA ALA A 72 0.11 14.90 7.19
C ALA A 72 1.04 13.75 6.77
N TYR A 73 0.68 12.98 5.73
CA TYR A 73 1.42 11.77 5.36
C TYR A 73 1.98 11.79 3.93
N SER A 74 1.46 12.63 3.03
CA SER A 74 1.86 12.65 1.61
C SER A 74 3.37 12.75 1.40
N ALA A 75 4.05 13.70 2.06
CA ALA A 75 5.50 13.88 1.91
C ALA A 75 6.32 12.67 2.41
N GLY A 76 5.85 12.01 3.48
CA GLY A 76 6.49 10.81 4.01
C GLY A 76 6.34 9.61 3.08
N LEU A 77 5.13 9.41 2.55
CA LEU A 77 4.85 8.34 1.60
C LEU A 77 5.55 8.58 0.26
N GLU A 78 5.60 9.82 -0.23
CA GLU A 78 6.32 10.18 -1.44
C GLU A 78 7.80 9.79 -1.36
N ARG A 79 8.47 10.12 -0.24
CA ARG A 79 9.87 9.75 0.00
C ARG A 79 10.07 8.24 -0.11
N ILE A 80 9.17 7.45 0.46
CA ILE A 80 9.23 5.98 0.40
C ILE A 80 9.01 5.48 -1.03
N LEU A 81 8.02 6.02 -1.73
CA LEU A 81 7.70 5.62 -3.11
C LEU A 81 8.88 5.89 -4.07
N ARG A 82 9.65 6.96 -3.84
CA ARG A 82 10.86 7.26 -4.62
C ARG A 82 12.00 6.24 -4.41
N ARG A 83 11.98 5.49 -3.30
CA ARG A 83 12.93 4.37 -3.05
C ARG A 83 12.59 3.10 -3.83
N ILE A 84 11.42 3.06 -4.46
CA ILE A 84 10.99 1.91 -5.26
C ILE A 84 11.63 2.01 -6.65
N PRO A 85 12.38 0.98 -7.12
CA PRO A 85 12.98 0.97 -8.45
C PRO A 85 11.94 0.95 -9.58
N ASP A 86 12.37 1.26 -10.80
CA ASP A 86 11.47 1.23 -11.95
C ASP A 86 10.91 -0.17 -12.23
N GLY A 87 9.67 -0.22 -12.71
CA GLY A 87 8.98 -1.47 -13.06
C GLY A 87 8.47 -2.27 -11.86
N TRP A 88 8.74 -1.85 -10.62
CA TRP A 88 8.23 -2.51 -9.42
C TRP A 88 6.82 -2.06 -9.00
N GLY A 89 6.38 -0.89 -9.49
CA GLY A 89 5.08 -0.31 -9.15
C GLY A 89 5.18 0.56 -7.90
N ARG A 90 5.08 1.88 -8.06
CA ARG A 90 5.21 2.83 -6.94
C ARG A 90 3.86 3.10 -6.27
N TRP A 91 3.31 2.10 -5.59
CA TRP A 91 2.06 2.19 -4.84
C TRP A 91 2.18 1.70 -3.39
N ILE A 92 1.37 2.31 -2.51
CA ILE A 92 1.13 1.85 -1.14
C ILE A 92 -0.37 1.61 -1.01
N SER A 93 -0.76 0.34 -0.84
CA SER A 93 -2.17 -0.08 -0.87
C SER A 93 -2.82 -0.21 0.51
N HIS A 94 -2.30 0.54 1.48
CA HIS A 94 -2.78 0.62 2.86
C HIS A 94 -3.66 1.85 3.06
N GLU A 95 -4.35 1.90 4.19
CA GLU A 95 -5.17 3.05 4.58
C GLU A 95 -4.48 3.90 5.66
N ARG A 96 -5.05 5.09 5.89
CA ARG A 96 -4.54 6.15 6.77
C ARG A 96 -4.02 5.69 8.13
N GLY A 97 -4.64 4.68 8.73
CA GLY A 97 -4.27 4.17 10.05
C GLY A 97 -2.87 3.57 10.13
N TRP A 98 -2.30 3.09 9.03
CA TRP A 98 -0.95 2.49 9.01
C TRP A 98 0.15 3.42 8.47
N TYR A 99 -0.18 4.56 7.87
CA TYR A 99 0.83 5.45 7.27
C TYR A 99 1.89 5.90 8.24
N ARG A 100 1.51 6.21 9.49
CA ARG A 100 2.48 6.55 10.54
C ARG A 100 3.47 5.41 10.80
N LEU A 101 3.02 4.16 10.81
CA LEU A 101 3.89 2.98 11.02
C LEU A 101 4.88 2.81 9.87
N ILE A 102 4.41 3.00 8.64
CA ILE A 102 5.22 2.89 7.42
C ILE A 102 6.28 4.00 7.39
N ILE A 103 5.91 5.25 7.66
CA ILE A 103 6.81 6.40 7.68
C ILE A 103 7.86 6.27 8.78
N GLU A 104 7.46 5.80 9.97
CA GLU A 104 8.40 5.58 11.07
C GLU A 104 9.36 4.41 10.79
N CYS A 105 8.91 3.37 10.07
CA CYS A 105 9.79 2.31 9.56
C CYS A 105 10.86 2.90 8.64
N ASP A 106 10.46 3.68 7.62
CA ASP A 106 11.37 4.35 6.70
C ASP A 106 12.35 5.27 7.41
N ARG A 107 11.90 6.01 8.43
CA ARG A 107 12.78 6.87 9.22
C ARG A 107 13.87 6.08 9.95
N ARG A 108 13.56 4.87 10.45
CA ARG A 108 14.55 4.00 11.11
C ARG A 108 15.51 3.41 10.09
N LEU A 109 15.01 2.89 8.97
CA LEU A 109 15.81 2.31 7.91
C LEU A 109 16.77 3.34 7.29
N SER A 110 16.26 4.55 6.99
CA SER A 110 17.04 5.65 6.41
C SER A 110 18.18 6.15 7.31
N LYS A 111 18.12 5.90 8.62
CA LYS A 111 19.23 6.23 9.54
C LYS A 111 20.37 5.23 9.46
N VAL A 112 20.07 3.98 9.13
CA VAL A 112 21.06 2.92 8.94
C VAL A 112 21.70 3.09 7.57
N ASP A 113 20.87 3.24 6.54
CA ASP A 113 21.30 3.46 5.17
C ASP A 113 20.34 4.45 4.49
N PRO A 114 20.76 5.70 4.22
CA PRO A 114 19.93 6.69 3.55
C PRO A 114 19.47 6.29 2.15
N ASN A 115 20.19 5.38 1.47
CA ASN A 115 19.99 5.01 0.08
C ASN A 115 19.38 3.61 -0.10
N TYR A 116 18.91 2.98 0.99
CA TYR A 116 18.26 1.68 0.92
C TYR A 116 17.07 1.67 -0.06
N VAL A 117 16.84 0.52 -0.67
CA VAL A 117 15.81 0.33 -1.71
C VAL A 117 14.58 -0.34 -1.14
N VAL A 118 13.40 0.07 -1.61
CA VAL A 118 12.11 -0.54 -1.24
C VAL A 118 11.60 -1.33 -2.44
N PHE A 119 11.18 -2.57 -2.23
CA PHE A 119 10.59 -3.38 -3.28
C PHE A 119 9.07 -3.35 -3.23
N ARG A 120 8.50 -3.54 -2.03
CA ARG A 120 7.05 -3.60 -1.82
C ARG A 120 6.68 -3.20 -0.39
N VAL A 121 5.57 -2.49 -0.23
CA VAL A 121 4.89 -2.30 1.06
C VAL A 121 3.48 -2.84 0.89
N ARG A 122 3.16 -3.95 1.58
CA ARG A 122 1.89 -4.68 1.38
C ARG A 122 1.36 -5.25 2.68
N GLU A 123 0.06 -5.53 2.69
CA GLU A 123 -0.58 -6.30 3.74
C GLU A 123 -0.33 -7.80 3.51
N LYS A 124 -0.12 -8.53 4.61
CA LYS A 124 -0.05 -10.00 4.64
C LYS A 124 -0.68 -10.52 5.93
N PHE A 125 -1.83 -11.19 5.80
CA PHE A 125 -2.62 -11.80 6.87
C PHE A 125 -2.94 -10.87 8.06
N GLY A 126 -3.34 -9.63 7.78
CA GLY A 126 -3.63 -8.60 8.76
C GLY A 126 -2.37 -8.06 9.44
N SER A 127 -1.23 -8.04 8.76
CA SER A 127 0.00 -7.41 9.22
C SER A 127 0.74 -6.69 8.09
N LEU A 128 1.48 -5.64 8.44
CA LEU A 128 2.30 -4.85 7.53
C LEU A 128 3.55 -5.64 7.12
N GLY A 129 3.70 -5.85 5.81
CA GLY A 129 4.92 -6.35 5.18
C GLY A 129 5.69 -5.21 4.52
N TYR A 130 6.96 -5.07 4.87
CA TYR A 130 7.86 -4.05 4.33
C TYR A 130 9.09 -4.74 3.74
N TYR A 131 9.18 -4.79 2.41
CA TYR A 131 10.23 -5.50 1.68
C TYR A 131 11.25 -4.49 1.16
N CYS A 132 12.49 -4.59 1.62
CA CYS A 132 13.57 -3.68 1.28
C CYS A 132 14.93 -4.38 1.36
N ALA A 133 15.96 -3.73 0.82
CA ALA A 133 17.35 -4.16 0.96
C ALA A 133 18.27 -2.95 1.21
N PRO A 134 19.37 -3.12 1.95
CA PRO A 134 20.41 -2.11 2.02
C PRO A 134 21.05 -1.91 0.63
N SER A 135 21.49 -0.68 0.38
CA SER A 135 22.37 -0.31 -0.74
C SER A 135 23.86 -0.48 -0.40
N ILE A 136 24.16 -0.62 0.89
CA ILE A 136 25.49 -0.89 1.44
C ILE A 136 25.69 -2.39 1.67
N GLU A 137 26.92 -2.78 2.03
CA GLU A 137 27.23 -4.15 2.42
C GLU A 137 26.36 -4.61 3.60
N GLU A 138 25.71 -5.77 3.45
CA GLU A 138 24.84 -6.35 4.47
C GLU A 138 25.68 -7.08 5.52
N THR A 139 26.23 -6.32 6.47
CA THR A 139 26.81 -6.88 7.70
C THR A 139 25.70 -7.43 8.62
N TYR A 140 26.10 -8.21 9.62
CA TYR A 140 25.16 -8.71 10.63
C TYR A 140 24.42 -7.56 11.34
N GLU A 141 25.13 -6.49 11.68
CA GLU A 141 24.58 -5.32 12.36
C GLU A 141 23.55 -4.59 11.49
N VAL A 142 23.86 -4.36 10.20
CA VAL A 142 22.94 -3.73 9.24
C VAL A 142 21.68 -4.57 9.09
N ARG A 143 21.83 -5.87 8.86
CA ARG A 143 20.71 -6.81 8.75
C ARG A 143 19.84 -6.79 9.99
N LYS A 144 20.45 -6.84 11.18
CA LYS A 144 19.72 -6.81 12.46
C LYS A 144 18.92 -5.51 12.62
N GLN A 145 19.54 -4.36 12.34
CA GLN A 145 18.86 -3.06 12.46
C GLN A 145 17.68 -2.92 11.48
N PHE A 146 17.84 -3.43 10.25
CA PHE A 146 16.74 -3.50 9.27
C PHE A 146 15.60 -4.38 9.76
N GLN A 147 15.92 -5.59 10.21
CA GLN A 147 14.93 -6.53 10.75
C GLN A 147 14.19 -5.96 11.96
N ASP A 148 14.90 -5.31 12.88
CA ASP A 148 14.30 -4.68 14.06
C ASP A 148 13.32 -3.56 13.67
N ALA A 149 13.69 -2.72 12.70
CA ALA A 149 12.82 -1.66 12.19
C ALA A 149 11.52 -2.21 11.56
N ILE A 150 11.66 -3.23 10.70
CA ILE A 150 10.53 -3.90 10.03
C ILE A 150 9.64 -4.60 11.06
N PHE A 151 10.24 -5.31 12.03
CA PHE A 151 9.52 -6.02 13.08
C PHE A 151 8.69 -5.07 13.94
N LEU A 152 9.22 -3.90 14.31
CA LEU A 152 8.46 -2.90 15.06
C LEU A 152 7.23 -2.40 14.28
N ALA A 153 7.37 -2.17 12.98
CA ALA A 153 6.26 -1.73 12.14
C ALA A 153 5.20 -2.83 11.99
N GLN A 154 5.64 -4.08 11.75
CA GLN A 154 4.76 -5.24 11.67
C GLN A 154 4.01 -5.47 12.99
N ARG A 155 4.71 -5.45 14.13
CA ARG A 155 4.10 -5.59 15.47
C ARG A 155 3.13 -4.45 15.79
N GLY A 156 3.45 -3.23 15.36
CA GLY A 156 2.53 -2.09 15.48
C GLY A 156 1.23 -2.34 14.70
N SER A 157 1.34 -2.84 13.47
CA SER A 157 0.18 -3.07 12.60
C SER A 157 -0.79 -4.12 13.14
N THR A 158 -0.32 -5.14 13.85
CA THR A 158 -1.19 -6.21 14.37
C THR A 158 -2.16 -5.76 15.47
N ASN A 159 -1.92 -4.57 16.03
CA ASN A 159 -2.76 -3.96 17.06
C ASN A 159 -3.37 -2.62 16.62
N THR A 160 -3.15 -2.20 15.37
CA THR A 160 -3.58 -0.90 14.85
C THR A 160 -4.62 -1.09 13.75
N CYS A 161 -5.75 -0.43 13.86
CA CYS A 161 -6.76 -0.35 12.81
C CYS A 161 -6.15 0.29 11.56
N GLU A 162 -6.15 -0.45 10.44
CA GLU A 162 -5.62 0.01 9.16
C GLU A 162 -6.36 1.25 8.65
N HIS A 163 -7.67 1.34 8.90
CA HIS A 163 -8.49 2.47 8.47
C HIS A 163 -8.21 3.76 9.25
N CYS A 164 -8.35 3.72 10.58
CA CYS A 164 -8.35 4.93 11.40
C CYS A 164 -7.15 5.10 12.35
N GLY A 165 -6.35 4.06 12.58
CA GLY A 165 -5.17 4.11 13.45
C GLY A 165 -5.44 3.87 14.96
N ARG A 166 -6.70 3.66 15.38
CA ARG A 166 -7.04 3.23 16.75
C ARG A 166 -6.64 1.78 16.99
N ASN A 167 -6.81 1.26 18.22
CA ASN A 167 -6.61 -0.15 18.49
C ASN A 167 -7.51 -1.03 17.61
N GLY A 168 -6.91 -2.03 16.97
CA GLY A 168 -7.59 -2.91 16.03
C GLY A 168 -7.33 -4.39 16.30
N VAL A 169 -8.29 -5.22 15.92
CA VAL A 169 -8.20 -6.68 15.94
C VAL A 169 -8.44 -7.23 14.54
N LEU A 170 -8.32 -8.55 14.35
CA LEU A 170 -8.49 -9.16 13.04
C LEU A 170 -9.97 -9.20 12.64
N TYR A 171 -10.24 -8.76 11.42
CA TYR A 171 -11.55 -8.71 10.78
C TYR A 171 -11.44 -9.35 9.39
N GLN A 172 -12.50 -10.00 8.94
CA GLN A 172 -12.58 -10.67 7.65
C GLN A 172 -13.84 -10.28 6.89
N ARG A 173 -13.70 -10.08 5.58
CA ARG A 173 -14.81 -9.92 4.64
C ARG A 173 -14.45 -10.65 3.36
N ASN A 174 -15.13 -11.76 3.07
CA ASN A 174 -14.78 -12.64 1.95
C ASN A 174 -13.32 -13.14 2.11
N ASP A 175 -12.48 -12.99 1.08
CA ASP A 175 -11.05 -13.35 1.12
C ASP A 175 -10.17 -12.26 1.74
N TRP A 176 -10.76 -11.12 2.14
CA TRP A 176 -10.01 -9.98 2.66
C TRP A 176 -9.89 -10.06 4.17
N VAL A 177 -8.66 -9.90 4.65
CA VAL A 177 -8.35 -9.84 6.08
C VAL A 177 -7.74 -8.49 6.37
N LYS A 178 -8.23 -7.81 7.42
CA LYS A 178 -7.73 -6.50 7.86
C LYS A 178 -7.65 -6.42 9.37
N ARG A 179 -6.82 -5.49 9.86
CA ARG A 179 -6.89 -5.06 11.26
C ARG A 179 -7.80 -3.87 11.36
N LEU A 180 -8.91 -3.99 12.08
CA LEU A 180 -9.90 -2.91 12.22
C LEU A 180 -10.32 -2.75 13.68
N CYS A 181 -10.68 -1.52 14.05
CA CYS A 181 -11.44 -1.29 15.28
C CYS A 181 -12.92 -1.65 15.05
N GLU A 182 -13.70 -1.82 16.11
CA GLU A 182 -15.11 -2.22 16.02
C GLU A 182 -15.91 -1.33 15.06
N ILE A 183 -15.88 -0.02 15.29
CA ILE A 183 -16.58 0.97 14.46
C ILE A 183 -16.23 0.81 12.98
N CYS A 184 -14.94 0.80 12.62
CA CYS A 184 -14.54 0.68 11.22
C CYS A 184 -14.79 -0.71 10.64
N GLY A 185 -14.77 -1.76 11.47
CA GLY A 185 -15.14 -3.10 11.07
C GLY A 185 -16.59 -3.15 10.60
N ASP A 186 -17.49 -2.60 11.43
CA ASP A 186 -18.92 -2.57 11.18
C ASP A 186 -19.26 -1.65 9.99
N ASP A 187 -18.71 -0.43 9.97
CA ASP A 187 -18.92 0.55 8.88
C ASP A 187 -18.49 -0.01 7.51
N LEU A 188 -17.42 -0.81 7.48
CA LEU A 188 -16.91 -1.43 6.26
C LEU A 188 -17.51 -2.82 5.99
N GLY A 189 -18.45 -3.29 6.82
CA GLY A 189 -19.09 -4.59 6.66
C GLY A 189 -18.13 -5.79 6.79
N PHE A 190 -17.11 -5.68 7.62
CA PHE A 190 -16.25 -6.80 7.99
C PHE A 190 -16.76 -7.50 9.25
N THR A 191 -16.61 -8.81 9.31
CA THR A 191 -16.91 -9.60 10.51
C THR A 191 -15.65 -9.82 11.33
N ARG A 192 -15.72 -9.63 12.64
CA ARG A 192 -14.60 -9.89 13.55
C ARG A 192 -14.22 -11.38 13.50
N CYS A 193 -12.94 -11.68 13.30
CA CYS A 193 -12.46 -13.07 13.40
C CYS A 193 -12.53 -13.51 14.86
N GLN A 194 -13.13 -14.67 15.13
CA GLN A 194 -13.01 -15.31 16.44
C GLN A 194 -11.54 -15.69 16.66
N ARG A 195 -11.01 -15.42 17.85
CA ARG A 195 -9.66 -15.85 18.20
C ARG A 195 -9.58 -17.38 18.03
N ALA A 196 -8.59 -17.84 17.25
CA ALA A 196 -8.08 -19.20 17.41
C ALA A 196 -7.35 -19.31 18.74
#